data_AF-A0A7S2MHW9-F1
#
_entry.id   AF-A0A7S2MHW9-F1
#
_cell.length_a   1.000
_cell.length_b   1.000
_cell.length_c   1.000
_cell.angle_alpha   90.00
_cell.angle_beta   90.00
_cell.angle_gamma   90.00
#
_symmetry.space_group_name_H-M   'P 1'
#
loop_
_entity.id
_entity.type
_entity.pdbx_description
1 polymer ?
#
loop_
_entity_poly.entity_id
_entity_poly.type
_entity_poly.pdbx_seq_one_letter_code
_entity_poly.pdbx_strand_id
1 'polypeptide(L)'
;PSTCTPYPVPMGLPQVTPPVPYLFRNYEYPQGTTPRFEGSAQFPPWQALRATTAAPLYFPPLQLFGRSFQDGGLLANNPAAIALHEARALFPGRRIACLVSLGSGRRKSQPPASQPIAPPWYTTLKTVARAASRTEDVHQVLADTLPHCGVRYFRLNPPIESKSALDETSPSKLRELQAIGREAVAEGGCCADAMTALLDLLTAELLTPPIPHSHPPSSSHPPSSS
;
A
#
# COMPACT_ATOMS: atom_id res chain seq x y z
N PRO A 1 27.11 -19.97 -56.60
CA PRO A 1 26.32 -18.75 -56.27
C PRO A 1 25.20 -19.09 -55.28
N SER A 2 25.50 -19.02 -53.98
CA SER A 2 24.55 -19.22 -52.88
C SER A 2 24.01 -17.86 -52.45
N THR A 3 22.71 -17.65 -52.67
CA THR A 3 21.98 -16.45 -52.27
C THR A 3 21.82 -16.40 -50.75
N CYS A 4 22.42 -15.39 -50.13
CA CYS A 4 22.28 -15.12 -48.70
C CYS A 4 20.98 -14.32 -48.50
N THR A 5 19.95 -14.93 -47.92
CA THR A 5 18.74 -14.23 -47.49
C THR A 5 18.99 -13.58 -46.13
N PRO A 6 18.79 -12.26 -45.96
CA PRO A 6 18.95 -11.61 -44.66
C PRO A 6 17.79 -12.00 -43.74
N TYR A 7 18.11 -12.56 -42.58
CA TYR A 7 17.16 -12.74 -41.49
C TYR A 7 16.74 -11.36 -40.96
N PRO A 8 15.43 -11.03 -40.90
CA PRO A 8 15.00 -9.79 -40.28
C PRO A 8 15.29 -9.85 -38.78
N VAL A 9 16.18 -8.96 -38.33
CA VAL A 9 16.37 -8.71 -36.90
C VAL A 9 15.13 -7.96 -36.42
N PRO A 10 14.39 -8.44 -35.42
CA PRO A 10 13.25 -7.70 -34.87
C PRO A 10 13.77 -6.42 -34.19
N MET A 11 13.77 -5.32 -34.94
CA MET A 11 13.95 -3.94 -34.47
C MET A 11 12.65 -3.46 -33.84
N GLY A 12 12.33 -4.01 -32.68
CA GLY A 12 11.32 -3.46 -31.78
C GLY A 12 11.95 -3.37 -30.40
N LEU A 13 12.09 -2.16 -29.86
CA LEU A 13 12.30 -2.02 -28.42
C LEU A 13 11.15 -2.79 -27.75
N PRO A 14 11.40 -3.67 -26.76
CA PRO A 14 10.31 -4.22 -25.97
C PRO A 14 9.49 -3.03 -25.48
N GLN A 15 8.19 -2.99 -25.82
CA GLN A 15 7.30 -1.99 -25.27
C GLN A 15 7.23 -2.25 -23.77
N VAL A 16 8.10 -1.57 -23.01
CA VAL A 16 8.08 -1.63 -21.55
C VAL A 16 6.91 -0.77 -21.13
N THR A 17 5.74 -1.39 -20.97
CA THR A 17 4.62 -0.75 -20.31
C THR A 17 5.01 -0.49 -18.87
N PRO A 18 4.83 0.75 -18.37
CA PRO A 18 5.12 1.04 -16.99
C PRO A 18 4.22 0.18 -16.10
N PRO A 19 4.75 -0.36 -15.00
CA PRO A 19 3.96 -1.15 -14.07
C PRO A 19 2.85 -0.29 -13.46
N VAL A 20 1.62 -0.81 -13.47
CA VAL A 20 0.43 -0.15 -12.91
C VAL A 20 -0.05 -0.93 -11.67
N PRO A 21 -0.52 -0.24 -10.62
CA PRO A 21 -1.07 -0.91 -9.45
C PRO A 21 -2.41 -1.59 -9.80
N TYR A 22 -2.61 -2.80 -9.28
CA TYR A 22 -3.86 -3.54 -9.35
C TYR A 22 -4.37 -3.82 -7.93
N LEU A 23 -5.61 -3.44 -7.63
CA LEU A 23 -6.21 -3.61 -6.31
C LEU A 23 -7.01 -4.90 -6.24
N PHE A 24 -6.46 -5.87 -5.52
CA PHE A 24 -7.26 -6.97 -5.00
C PHE A 24 -8.07 -6.46 -3.80
N ARG A 25 -9.38 -6.57 -3.90
CA ARG A 25 -10.33 -6.02 -2.91
C ARG A 25 -11.30 -7.10 -2.45
N ASN A 26 -12.07 -6.81 -1.41
CA ASN A 26 -13.16 -7.65 -0.92
C ASN A 26 -14.50 -6.89 -0.87
N TYR A 27 -14.58 -5.79 -1.62
CA TYR A 27 -15.72 -4.89 -1.69
C TYR A 27 -15.96 -4.45 -3.12
N GLU A 28 -17.19 -4.03 -3.38
CA GLU A 28 -17.57 -3.32 -4.61
C GLU A 28 -17.78 -1.84 -4.31
N TYR A 29 -17.62 -0.99 -5.32
CA TYR A 29 -17.90 0.43 -5.13
C TYR A 29 -19.41 0.69 -5.19
N PRO A 30 -19.90 1.75 -4.54
CA PRO A 30 -21.25 2.24 -4.75
C PRO A 30 -21.54 2.50 -6.24
N GLN A 31 -22.79 2.31 -6.66
CA GLN A 31 -23.19 2.55 -8.05
C GLN A 31 -22.82 3.98 -8.50
N GLY A 32 -22.30 4.10 -9.73
CA GLY A 32 -21.85 5.37 -10.29
C GLY A 32 -20.44 5.80 -9.89
N THR A 33 -19.77 5.06 -9.00
CA THR A 33 -18.36 5.33 -8.65
C THR A 33 -17.43 4.75 -9.70
N THR A 34 -16.54 5.58 -10.26
CA THR A 34 -15.50 5.13 -11.18
C THR A 34 -14.21 4.82 -10.41
N PRO A 35 -13.68 3.58 -10.47
CA PRO A 35 -12.45 3.23 -9.79
C PRO A 35 -11.25 3.96 -10.38
N ARG A 36 -10.39 4.53 -9.52
CA ARG A 36 -9.12 5.14 -9.95
C ARG A 36 -8.09 4.10 -10.36
N PHE A 37 -8.05 3.01 -9.62
CA PHE A 37 -7.13 1.89 -9.84
C PHE A 37 -7.91 0.71 -10.37
N GLU A 38 -7.32 -0.01 -11.32
CA GLU A 38 -7.91 -1.26 -11.77
C GLU A 38 -7.89 -2.28 -10.63
N GLY A 39 -8.93 -3.10 -10.51
CA GLY A 39 -9.03 -4.04 -9.41
C GLY A 39 -10.31 -4.88 -9.42
N SER A 40 -10.31 -5.96 -8.64
CA SER A 40 -11.40 -6.92 -8.58
C SER A 40 -11.59 -7.50 -7.18
N ALA A 41 -12.85 -7.82 -6.87
CA ALA A 41 -13.26 -8.50 -5.64
C ALA A 41 -13.47 -10.01 -5.80
N GLN A 42 -13.24 -10.55 -7.00
CA GLN A 42 -13.61 -11.92 -7.36
C GLN A 42 -12.51 -12.96 -7.07
N PHE A 43 -11.32 -12.50 -6.70
CA PHE A 43 -10.19 -13.38 -6.45
C PHE A 43 -10.27 -13.99 -5.05
N PRO A 44 -9.99 -15.29 -4.89
CA PRO A 44 -9.84 -15.88 -3.56
C PRO A 44 -8.65 -15.22 -2.84
N PRO A 45 -8.72 -15.04 -1.50
CA PRO A 45 -7.69 -14.32 -0.75
C PRO A 45 -6.27 -14.83 -0.96
N TRP A 46 -6.09 -16.14 -1.13
CA TRP A 46 -4.76 -16.72 -1.34
C TRP A 46 -4.09 -16.26 -2.66
N GLN A 47 -4.87 -15.99 -3.71
CA GLN A 47 -4.34 -15.48 -4.98
C GLN A 47 -3.91 -14.02 -4.86
N ALA A 48 -4.72 -13.20 -4.21
CA ALA A 48 -4.39 -11.81 -3.91
C ALA A 48 -3.12 -11.71 -3.05
N LEU A 49 -3.03 -12.53 -1.99
CA LEU A 49 -1.86 -12.60 -1.11
C LEU A 49 -0.61 -13.05 -1.88
N ARG A 50 -0.70 -14.12 -2.68
CA ARG A 50 0.42 -14.59 -3.50
C ARG A 50 0.88 -13.53 -4.51
N ALA A 51 -0.06 -12.80 -5.13
CA ALA A 51 0.25 -11.73 -6.08
C ALA A 51 1.03 -10.60 -5.39
N THR A 52 0.51 -10.10 -4.26
CA THR A 52 1.08 -8.93 -3.59
C THR A 52 2.42 -9.21 -2.91
N THR A 53 2.77 -10.46 -2.61
CA THR A 53 4.05 -10.86 -1.99
C THR A 53 5.04 -11.47 -2.99
N ALA A 54 4.75 -11.45 -4.30
CA ALA A 54 5.62 -12.02 -5.32
C ALA A 54 6.83 -11.10 -5.59
N ALA A 55 7.70 -10.96 -4.59
CA ALA A 55 8.86 -10.08 -4.61
C ALA A 55 9.85 -10.55 -5.69
N PRO A 56 10.29 -9.67 -6.62
CA PRO A 56 11.30 -10.03 -7.59
C PRO A 56 12.54 -10.57 -6.89
N LEU A 57 13.22 -11.53 -7.52
CA LEU A 57 14.38 -12.27 -7.00
C LEU A 57 14.05 -13.31 -5.92
N TYR A 58 12.92 -13.22 -5.24
CA TYR A 58 12.48 -14.19 -4.24
C TYR A 58 11.44 -15.16 -4.80
N PHE A 59 10.47 -14.63 -5.54
CA PHE A 59 9.35 -15.40 -6.06
C PHE A 59 9.12 -15.12 -7.54
N PRO A 60 8.67 -16.11 -8.33
CA PRO A 60 8.25 -15.89 -9.70
C PRO A 60 6.97 -15.03 -9.73
N PRO A 61 6.78 -14.20 -10.77
CA PRO A 61 5.53 -13.48 -10.98
C PRO A 61 4.33 -14.43 -11.03
N LEU A 62 3.20 -13.99 -10.47
CA LEU A 62 1.96 -14.76 -10.51
C LEU A 62 1.19 -14.46 -11.81
N GLN A 63 0.94 -15.49 -12.61
CA GLN A 63 0.08 -15.36 -13.80
C GLN A 63 -1.38 -15.66 -13.43
N LEU A 64 -2.28 -14.70 -13.65
CA LEU A 64 -3.73 -14.87 -13.50
C LEU A 64 -4.46 -14.19 -14.65
N PHE A 65 -5.37 -14.90 -15.32
CA PHE A 65 -6.22 -14.38 -16.41
C PHE A 65 -5.45 -13.59 -17.48
N GLY A 66 -4.31 -14.12 -17.93
CA GLY A 66 -3.47 -13.49 -18.96
C GLY A 66 -2.69 -12.27 -18.48
N ARG A 67 -2.63 -12.02 -17.17
CA ARG A 67 -1.88 -10.92 -16.56
C ARG A 67 -0.80 -11.47 -15.62
N SER A 68 0.31 -10.74 -15.58
CA SER A 68 1.46 -11.03 -14.71
C SER A 68 1.46 -10.07 -13.53
N PHE A 69 1.44 -10.62 -12.31
CA PHE A 69 1.44 -9.85 -11.06
C PHE A 69 2.77 -10.02 -10.32
N GLN A 70 3.25 -8.92 -9.74
CA GLN A 70 4.42 -8.88 -8.87
C GLN A 70 4.12 -8.09 -7.60
N ASP A 71 5.05 -8.13 -6.65
CA ASP A 71 4.93 -7.50 -5.34
C ASP A 71 4.51 -6.03 -5.40
N GLY A 72 3.49 -5.69 -4.62
CA GLY A 72 2.94 -4.33 -4.53
C GLY A 72 3.96 -3.33 -3.97
N GLY A 73 4.93 -3.80 -3.21
CA GLY A 73 6.08 -3.06 -2.70
C GLY A 73 7.01 -2.52 -3.78
N LEU A 74 6.84 -2.86 -5.05
CA LEU A 74 7.54 -2.19 -6.16
C LEU A 74 6.94 -0.81 -6.51
N LEU A 75 5.65 -0.60 -6.25
CA LEU A 75 4.93 0.62 -6.62
C LEU A 75 4.36 1.36 -5.42
N ALA A 76 3.85 0.63 -4.45
CA ALA A 76 3.04 1.14 -3.35
C ALA A 76 3.38 0.42 -2.03
N ASN A 77 4.66 0.43 -1.65
CA ASN A 77 5.11 -0.14 -0.37
C ASN A 77 4.54 0.58 0.86
N ASN A 78 4.07 1.82 0.70
CA ASN A 78 3.19 2.49 1.66
C ASN A 78 1.81 2.70 1.01
N PRO A 79 0.86 1.76 1.21
CA PRO A 79 -0.45 1.84 0.57
C PRO A 79 -1.38 2.87 1.23
N ALA A 80 -0.92 3.67 2.21
CA ALA A 80 -1.78 4.56 2.98
C ALA A 80 -2.56 5.58 2.13
N ALA A 81 -1.91 6.17 1.11
CA ALA A 81 -2.58 7.11 0.21
C ALA A 81 -3.64 6.41 -0.67
N ILE A 82 -3.34 5.19 -1.14
CA ILE A 82 -4.30 4.37 -1.88
C ILE A 82 -5.48 4.00 -0.98
N ALA A 83 -5.22 3.51 0.22
CA ALA A 83 -6.26 3.14 1.18
C ALA A 83 -7.18 4.34 1.52
N LEU A 84 -6.61 5.53 1.70
CA LEU A 84 -7.40 6.75 1.95
C LEU A 84 -8.26 7.12 0.74
N HIS A 85 -7.71 7.03 -0.48
CA HIS A 85 -8.46 7.24 -1.71
C HIS A 85 -9.64 6.27 -1.80
N GLU A 86 -9.39 4.98 -1.59
CA GLU A 86 -10.40 3.92 -1.64
C GLU A 86 -11.49 4.14 -0.58
N ALA A 87 -11.12 4.48 0.65
CA ALA A 87 -12.08 4.76 1.70
C ALA A 87 -13.02 5.92 1.35
N ARG A 88 -12.50 7.00 0.74
CA ARG A 88 -13.31 8.14 0.29
C ARG A 88 -14.25 7.76 -0.86
N ALA A 89 -13.80 6.89 -1.77
CA ALA A 89 -14.61 6.39 -2.87
C ALA A 89 -15.74 5.46 -2.39
N LEU A 90 -15.47 4.62 -1.38
CA LEU A 90 -16.46 3.71 -0.80
C LEU A 90 -17.50 4.41 0.06
N PHE A 91 -17.11 5.50 0.72
CA PHE A 91 -17.93 6.20 1.69
C PHE A 91 -18.04 7.69 1.35
N PRO A 92 -18.67 8.05 0.22
CA PRO A 92 -18.79 9.44 -0.18
C PRO A 92 -19.52 10.26 0.88
N GLY A 93 -18.99 11.44 1.19
CA GLY A 93 -19.56 12.34 2.20
C GLY A 93 -19.36 11.90 3.66
N ARG A 94 -18.81 10.72 3.93
CA ARG A 94 -18.48 10.30 5.31
C ARG A 94 -17.11 10.82 5.72
N ARG A 95 -17.06 11.45 6.88
CA ARG A 95 -15.80 11.92 7.47
C ARG A 95 -14.95 10.72 7.88
N ILE A 96 -13.68 10.73 7.47
CA ILE A 96 -12.65 9.80 7.95
C ILE A 96 -11.97 10.46 9.16
N ALA A 97 -12.15 9.90 10.35
CA ALA A 97 -11.62 10.51 11.59
C ALA A 97 -10.08 10.41 11.67
N CYS A 98 -9.52 9.26 11.27
CA CYS A 98 -8.09 9.05 11.24
C CYS A 98 -7.64 8.04 10.18
N LEU A 99 -6.34 8.13 9.85
CA LEU A 99 -5.61 7.15 9.07
C LEU A 99 -4.43 6.64 9.90
N VAL A 100 -4.35 5.33 10.12
CA VAL A 100 -3.24 4.68 10.82
C VAL A 100 -2.43 3.90 9.80
N SER A 101 -1.13 4.14 9.75
CA SER A 101 -0.20 3.50 8.84
C SER A 101 0.90 2.79 9.63
N LEU A 102 0.96 1.47 9.47
CA LEU A 102 1.94 0.62 10.14
C LEU A 102 3.06 0.26 9.16
N GLY A 103 4.30 0.50 9.56
CA GLY A 103 5.46 0.09 8.78
C GLY A 103 6.21 -1.05 9.46
N SER A 104 6.88 -1.88 8.66
CA SER A 104 7.73 -2.99 9.13
C SER A 104 9.09 -2.54 9.67
N GLY A 105 9.20 -1.26 10.05
CA GLY A 105 10.39 -0.60 10.55
C GLY A 105 11.17 0.17 9.50
N ARG A 106 11.84 1.24 9.94
CA ARG A 106 12.69 2.10 9.11
C ARG A 106 14.16 1.78 9.37
N ARG A 107 14.91 1.52 8.31
CA ARG A 107 16.37 1.40 8.41
C ARG A 107 16.99 2.80 8.41
N LYS A 108 17.99 3.02 9.27
CA LYS A 108 18.85 4.21 9.16
C LYS A 108 19.55 4.15 7.79
N SER A 109 19.47 5.24 7.02
CA SER A 109 20.08 5.37 5.70
C SER A 109 21.59 5.17 5.82
N GLN A 110 22.10 4.04 5.31
CA GLN A 110 23.54 3.87 5.13
C GLN A 110 23.98 4.53 3.82
N PRO A 111 25.17 5.17 3.78
CA PRO A 111 25.73 5.67 2.54
C PRO A 111 25.83 4.52 1.52
N PRO A 112 25.66 4.80 0.22
CA PRO A 112 25.67 3.77 -0.80
C PRO A 112 27.01 3.03 -0.77
N ALA A 113 26.98 1.76 -0.36
CA ALA A 113 28.12 0.88 -0.55
C ALA A 113 28.39 0.72 -2.05
N SER A 114 29.67 0.69 -2.44
CA SER A 114 30.13 0.41 -3.81
C SER A 114 29.39 -0.79 -4.38
N GLN A 115 28.58 -0.57 -5.42
CA GLN A 115 27.79 -1.64 -6.02
C GLN A 115 28.72 -2.55 -6.83
N PRO A 116 28.70 -3.89 -6.61
CA PRO A 116 29.38 -4.81 -7.51
C PRO A 116 28.77 -4.69 -8.92
N ILE A 117 29.57 -4.98 -9.95
CA ILE A 117 29.12 -5.00 -11.34
C ILE A 117 28.01 -6.06 -11.44
N ALA A 118 26.77 -5.62 -11.64
CA ALA A 118 25.61 -6.47 -11.78
C ALA A 118 24.87 -6.14 -13.08
N PRO A 119 24.09 -7.08 -13.65
CA PRO A 119 23.31 -6.82 -14.85
C PRO A 119 22.37 -5.60 -14.70
N PRO A 120 22.14 -4.81 -15.75
CA PRO A 120 21.30 -3.60 -15.69
C PRO A 120 19.87 -3.82 -15.17
N TRP A 121 19.28 -4.99 -15.46
CA TRP A 121 17.94 -5.32 -14.96
C TRP A 121 17.93 -5.48 -13.43
N TYR A 122 19.00 -6.01 -12.85
CA TYR A 122 19.14 -6.22 -11.41
C TYR A 122 19.37 -4.91 -10.67
N THR A 123 20.18 -4.01 -11.22
CA THR A 123 20.39 -2.66 -10.66
C THR A 123 19.11 -1.82 -10.75
N THR A 124 18.35 -1.96 -11.83
CA THR A 124 17.03 -1.31 -12.00
C THR A 124 16.04 -1.83 -10.96
N LEU A 125 15.89 -3.14 -10.79
CA LEU A 125 15.01 -3.72 -9.76
C LEU A 125 15.41 -3.28 -8.35
N LYS A 126 16.71 -3.28 -8.02
CA LYS A 126 17.19 -2.75 -6.73
C LYS A 126 16.90 -1.27 -6.55
N THR A 127 16.97 -0.49 -7.63
CA THR A 127 16.68 0.94 -7.58
C THR A 127 15.20 1.19 -7.37
N VAL A 128 14.32 0.45 -8.07
CA VAL A 128 12.87 0.49 -7.87
C VAL A 128 12.51 0.03 -6.46
N ALA A 129 13.05 -1.09 -5.98
CA ALA A 129 12.83 -1.58 -4.62
C ALA A 129 13.30 -0.57 -3.56
N ARG A 130 14.44 0.11 -3.76
CA ARG A 130 14.91 1.19 -2.86
C ARG A 130 14.05 2.43 -2.95
N ALA A 131 13.60 2.81 -4.14
CA ALA A 131 12.69 3.95 -4.33
C ALA A 131 11.34 3.69 -3.67
N ALA A 132 10.80 2.49 -3.81
CA ALA A 132 9.59 2.08 -3.13
C ALA A 132 9.80 1.86 -1.62
N SER A 133 11.03 1.58 -1.18
CA SER A 133 11.40 1.66 0.24
C SER A 133 11.36 3.09 0.79
N ARG A 134 11.26 4.13 -0.04
CA ARG A 134 10.92 5.50 0.39
C ARG A 134 9.42 5.60 0.70
N THR A 135 8.98 4.79 1.65
CA THR A 135 7.68 4.94 2.32
C THR A 135 7.52 6.32 2.98
N GLU A 136 8.64 7.02 3.15
CA GLU A 136 8.76 8.34 3.74
C GLU A 136 8.16 9.45 2.88
N ASP A 137 8.25 9.38 1.54
CA ASP A 137 7.70 10.43 0.67
C ASP A 137 6.17 10.48 0.80
N VAL A 138 5.52 9.31 0.76
CA VAL A 138 4.07 9.17 1.02
C VAL A 138 3.73 9.59 2.45
N HIS A 139 4.56 9.21 3.42
CA HIS A 139 4.35 9.59 4.82
C HIS A 139 4.39 11.11 5.00
N GLN A 140 5.40 11.79 4.46
CA GLN A 140 5.57 13.25 4.53
C GLN A 140 4.38 13.97 3.90
N VAL A 141 4.00 13.59 2.68
CA VAL A 141 2.83 14.20 2.01
C VAL A 141 1.56 14.01 2.84
N LEU A 142 1.32 12.82 3.40
CA LEU A 142 0.14 12.59 4.24
C LEU A 142 0.21 13.34 5.58
N ALA A 143 1.39 13.41 6.20
CA ALA A 143 1.60 14.14 7.45
C ALA A 143 1.36 15.64 7.28
N ASP A 144 1.77 16.20 6.14
CA ASP A 144 1.60 17.62 5.85
C ASP A 144 0.16 17.94 5.43
N THR A 145 -0.49 17.08 4.65
CA THR A 145 -1.78 17.42 4.03
C THR A 145 -3.00 17.01 4.85
N LEU A 146 -2.97 15.86 5.54
CA LEU A 146 -4.16 15.33 6.22
C LEU A 146 -4.66 16.16 7.41
N PRO A 147 -3.80 16.80 8.23
CA PRO A 147 -4.27 17.70 9.28
C PRO A 147 -5.17 18.82 8.76
N HIS A 148 -4.85 19.38 7.58
CA HIS A 148 -5.65 20.41 6.91
C HIS A 148 -7.01 19.89 6.41
N CYS A 149 -7.13 18.57 6.20
CA CYS A 149 -8.38 17.91 5.82
C CYS A 149 -9.19 17.43 7.03
N GLY A 150 -8.77 17.70 8.26
CA GLY A 150 -9.44 17.24 9.47
C GLY A 150 -9.34 15.72 9.72
N VAL A 151 -8.36 15.07 9.07
CA VAL A 151 -8.04 13.64 9.24
C VAL A 151 -6.76 13.53 10.06
N ARG A 152 -6.82 12.89 11.23
CA ARG A 152 -5.61 12.63 12.04
C ARG A 152 -4.80 11.49 11.43
N TYR A 153 -3.50 11.69 11.26
CA TYR A 153 -2.62 10.69 10.65
C TYR A 153 -1.60 10.18 11.65
N PHE A 154 -1.53 8.86 11.81
CA PHE A 154 -0.60 8.18 12.72
C PHE A 154 0.29 7.24 11.91
N ARG A 155 1.61 7.38 12.04
CA ARG A 155 2.60 6.48 11.43
C ARG A 155 3.38 5.77 12.52
N LEU A 156 3.19 4.45 12.63
CA LEU A 156 3.92 3.61 13.56
C LEU A 156 4.97 2.83 12.76
N ASN A 157 6.22 3.31 12.79
CA ASN A 157 7.30 2.74 11.99
C ASN A 157 8.65 2.86 12.73
N PRO A 158 8.93 1.96 13.68
CA PRO A 158 10.10 2.08 14.56
C PRO A 158 11.43 1.96 13.80
N PRO A 159 12.49 2.65 14.25
CA PRO A 159 13.82 2.44 13.70
C PRO A 159 14.32 1.02 14.03
N ILE A 160 14.87 0.33 13.03
CA ILE A 160 15.53 -0.97 13.21
C ILE A 160 17.01 -0.78 12.90
N GLU A 161 17.87 -1.13 13.86
CA GLU A 161 19.32 -1.04 13.71
C GLU A 161 19.94 -2.28 13.05
N SER A 162 19.33 -3.45 13.27
CA SER A 162 19.82 -4.71 12.72
C SER A 162 19.57 -4.84 11.21
N LYS A 163 20.60 -5.34 10.51
CA LYS A 163 20.51 -5.69 9.09
C LYS A 163 19.82 -7.05 8.95
N SER A 164 18.49 -7.02 8.89
CA SER A 164 17.69 -8.21 8.54
C SER A 164 17.31 -8.16 7.07
N ALA A 165 17.61 -9.20 6.30
CA ALA A 165 17.14 -9.33 4.93
C ALA A 165 15.62 -9.59 4.89
N LEU A 166 15.00 -9.49 3.72
CA LEU A 166 13.55 -9.73 3.58
C LEU A 166 13.19 -11.20 3.89
N ASP A 167 14.10 -12.12 3.56
CA ASP A 167 14.03 -13.57 3.74
C ASP A 167 14.62 -14.05 5.07
N GLU A 168 14.75 -13.16 6.07
CA GLU A 168 15.20 -13.54 7.39
C GLU A 168 14.18 -14.46 8.09
N THR A 169 14.62 -15.64 8.50
CA THR A 169 13.78 -16.69 9.11
C THR A 169 14.28 -17.17 10.47
N SER A 170 15.41 -16.63 10.95
CA SER A 170 15.99 -17.05 12.23
C SER A 170 15.09 -16.67 13.42
N PRO A 171 14.70 -17.63 14.29
CA PRO A 171 13.85 -17.35 15.45
C PRO A 171 14.44 -16.35 16.44
N SER A 172 15.77 -16.20 16.52
CA SER A 172 16.40 -15.21 17.39
C SER A 172 16.19 -13.79 16.86
N LYS A 173 16.43 -13.57 15.56
CA LYS A 173 16.22 -12.26 14.91
C LYS A 173 14.74 -11.89 14.85
N LEU A 174 13.85 -12.86 14.60
CA LEU A 174 12.41 -12.60 14.65
C LEU A 174 11.96 -12.16 16.05
N ARG A 175 12.51 -12.77 17.12
CA ARG A 175 12.27 -12.32 18.50
C ARG A 175 12.82 -10.94 18.78
N GLU A 176 14.00 -10.61 18.25
CA GLU A 176 14.58 -9.26 18.32
C GLU A 176 13.65 -8.23 17.66
N LEU A 177 13.16 -8.49 16.44
CA LEU A 177 12.22 -7.60 15.75
C LEU A 177 10.90 -7.45 16.52
N GLN A 178 10.39 -8.52 17.12
CA GLN A 178 9.21 -8.46 17.98
C GLN A 178 9.46 -7.61 19.24
N ALA A 179 10.64 -7.72 19.84
CA ALA A 179 11.01 -6.91 21.01
C ALA A 179 11.05 -5.42 20.64
N ILE A 180 11.66 -5.06 19.50
CA ILE A 180 11.67 -3.69 18.97
C ILE A 180 10.24 -3.16 18.79
N GLY A 181 9.34 -3.96 18.22
CA GLY A 181 7.93 -3.57 18.06
C GLY A 181 7.21 -3.31 19.38
N ARG A 182 7.48 -4.14 20.41
CA ARG A 182 6.90 -3.96 21.75
C ARG A 182 7.45 -2.73 22.45
N GLU A 183 8.76 -2.53 22.39
CA GLU A 183 9.43 -1.36 22.98
C GLU A 183 8.98 -0.06 22.31
N ALA A 184 8.76 -0.09 20.98
CA ALA A 184 8.31 1.08 20.24
C ALA A 184 6.98 1.66 20.74
N VAL A 185 6.05 0.80 21.16
CA VAL A 185 4.72 1.20 21.64
C VAL A 185 4.62 1.28 23.17
N ALA A 186 5.65 0.84 23.89
CA ALA A 186 5.73 0.95 25.34
C ALA A 186 5.99 2.41 25.75
N GLU A 187 5.79 2.73 27.03
CA GLU A 187 6.03 4.07 27.58
C GLU A 187 7.47 4.53 27.31
N GLY A 188 7.63 5.76 26.83
CA GLY A 188 8.93 6.31 26.39
C GLY A 188 9.42 5.79 25.02
N GLY A 189 8.68 4.86 24.40
CA GLY A 189 8.96 4.33 23.07
C GLY A 189 8.67 5.34 21.95
N CYS A 190 9.33 5.18 20.80
CA CYS A 190 9.22 6.13 19.68
C CYS A 190 7.82 6.26 19.05
N CYS A 191 6.91 5.33 19.34
CA CYS A 191 5.53 5.31 18.86
C CYS A 191 4.51 5.49 20.00
N ALA A 192 4.96 5.71 21.25
CA ALA A 192 4.11 5.75 22.44
C ALA A 192 3.09 6.89 22.40
N ASP A 193 3.54 8.10 22.05
CA ASP A 193 2.67 9.29 21.96
C ASP A 193 1.60 9.12 20.88
N ALA A 194 2.00 8.59 19.72
CA ALA A 194 1.08 8.31 18.62
C ALA A 194 0.05 7.23 18.99
N MET A 195 0.45 6.20 19.75
CA MET A 195 -0.45 5.17 20.24
C MET A 195 -1.44 5.74 21.27
N THR A 196 -0.95 6.54 22.21
CA THR A 196 -1.78 7.18 23.24
C THR A 196 -2.83 8.10 22.60
N ALA A 197 -2.40 8.98 21.70
CA ALA A 197 -3.30 9.88 20.97
C ALA A 197 -4.30 9.12 20.08
N LEU A 198 -3.92 7.96 19.53
CA LEU A 198 -4.85 7.09 18.80
C LEU A 198 -5.88 6.45 19.72
N LEU A 199 -5.48 5.99 20.90
CA LEU A 199 -6.40 5.43 21.90
C LEU A 199 -7.41 6.48 22.35
N ASP A 200 -6.96 7.67 22.71
CA ASP A 200 -7.83 8.78 23.11
C ASP A 200 -8.86 9.12 22.03
N LEU A 201 -8.42 9.13 20.76
CA LEU A 201 -9.29 9.32 19.60
C LEU A 201 -10.36 8.23 19.52
N LEU A 202 -9.94 6.96 19.52
CA LEU A 202 -10.85 5.84 19.34
C LEU A 202 -11.85 5.74 20.48
N THR A 203 -11.40 5.99 21.71
CA THR A 203 -12.25 6.03 22.89
C THR A 203 -13.27 7.17 22.81
N ALA A 204 -12.85 8.36 22.39
CA ALA A 204 -13.79 9.48 22.22
C ALA A 204 -14.86 9.21 21.16
N GLU A 205 -14.48 8.66 20.00
CA GLU A 205 -15.42 8.34 18.91
C GLU A 205 -16.35 7.15 19.25
N LEU A 206 -15.87 6.14 19.98
CA LEU A 206 -16.69 5.03 20.44
C LEU A 206 -17.72 5.43 21.51
N LEU A 207 -17.44 6.50 22.26
CA LEU A 207 -18.33 7.03 23.30
C LEU A 207 -19.32 8.08 22.75
N THR A 208 -19.14 8.57 21.52
CA THR A 208 -20.13 9.43 20.89
C THR A 208 -21.32 8.63 20.36
N PRO A 209 -22.57 8.96 20.73
CA PRO A 209 -23.75 8.27 20.22
C PRO A 209 -23.85 8.48 18.69
N PRO A 210 -24.36 7.48 17.94
CA PRO A 210 -24.47 7.58 16.49
C PRO A 210 -25.35 8.78 16.11
N ILE A 211 -24.85 9.60 15.18
CA ILE A 211 -25.62 10.69 14.58
C ILE A 211 -26.87 10.07 13.93
N PRO A 212 -28.11 10.47 14.30
CA PRO A 212 -29.30 9.93 13.67
C PRO A 212 -29.27 10.22 12.17
N HIS A 213 -29.34 9.17 11.36
CA HIS A 213 -29.46 9.31 9.92
C HIS A 213 -30.78 10.03 9.60
N SER A 214 -30.70 11.30 9.18
CA SER A 214 -31.85 11.99 8.63
C SER A 214 -32.22 11.34 7.29
N HIS A 215 -33.28 10.52 7.28
CA HIS A 215 -33.88 10.09 6.03
C HIS A 215 -34.34 11.33 5.25
N PRO A 216 -34.04 11.43 3.94
CA PRO A 216 -34.64 12.47 3.13
C PRO A 216 -36.17 12.30 3.15
N PRO A 217 -36.95 13.41 3.18
CA PRO A 217 -38.40 13.32 3.22
C PRO A 217 -38.89 12.54 2.00
N SER A 218 -39.72 11.53 2.25
CA SER A 218 -40.41 10.77 1.20
C SER A 218 -41.21 11.73 0.34
N SER A 219 -40.88 11.84 -0.94
CA SER A 219 -41.67 12.59 -1.91
C SER A 219 -43.03 11.91 -2.06
N SER A 220 -44.06 12.46 -1.41
CA SER A 220 -45.44 12.09 -1.65
C SER A 220 -45.84 12.56 -3.05
N HIS A 221 -45.94 11.64 -4.01
CA HIS A 221 -46.63 11.89 -5.26
C HIS A 221 -48.13 12.04 -4.99
N PRO A 222 -48.81 13.08 -5.51
CA PRO A 222 -50.26 13.16 -5.43
C PRO A 222 -50.91 12.10 -6.34
N PRO A 223 -52.08 11.55 -5.97
CA PRO A 223 -52.78 10.57 -6.78
C PRO A 223 -53.27 11.22 -8.08
N SER A 224 -53.05 10.53 -9.20
CA SER A 224 -53.64 10.86 -10.50
C SER A 224 -55.16 10.73 -10.40
N SER A 225 -55.87 11.85 -10.56
CA SER A 225 -57.32 11.86 -10.71
C SER A 225 -57.73 11.20 -12.03
N SER A 226 -58.70 10.30 -11.92
CA SER A 226 -59.42 9.62 -13.01
C SER A 226 -60.28 10.58 -13.82
#